data_AF-A0A949UMQ3-F1
#
_entry.id   AF-A0A949UMQ3-F1
#
_cell.length_a   1.000
_cell.length_b   1.000
_cell.length_c   1.000
_cell.angle_alpha   90.00
_cell.angle_beta   90.00
_cell.angle_gamma   90.00
#
_symmetry.space_group_name_H-M   'P 1'
#
loop_
_entity.id
_entity.type
_entity.pdbx_description
1 polymer ?
#
loop_
_entity_poly.entity_id
_entity_poly.type
_entity_poly.pdbx_seq_one_letter_code
_entity_poly.pdbx_strand_id
1 'polypeptide(L)'
;MTDVVEAQEPRAHARIVYHGPVAPHWEVYGDWGDRQVLDEFRARVLARLVLLPRDDPQFRRNRERIVRDAERELITIEWDLGYPEEPSSD
;
A
#
# COMPACT_ATOMS: atom_id res chain seq x y z
N MET A 1 11.44 -18.27 28.20
CA MET A 1 12.09 -17.21 27.41
C MET A 1 11.00 -16.58 26.58
N THR A 2 10.61 -15.36 26.92
CA THR A 2 9.65 -14.59 26.12
C THR A 2 10.50 -13.84 25.10
N ASP A 3 10.53 -14.33 23.86
CA ASP A 3 11.10 -13.54 22.76
C ASP A 3 10.20 -12.32 22.56
N VAL A 4 10.66 -11.18 23.10
CA VAL A 4 10.10 -9.88 22.73
C VAL A 4 10.69 -9.57 21.37
N VAL A 5 9.92 -9.85 20.30
CA VAL A 5 10.25 -9.35 18.97
C VAL A 5 10.18 -7.83 19.05
N GLU A 6 11.33 -7.17 19.15
CA GLU A 6 11.38 -5.71 19.06
C GLU A 6 10.82 -5.31 17.68
N ALA A 7 9.67 -4.62 17.70
CA ALA A 7 9.09 -4.08 16.49
C ALA A 7 10.07 -3.06 15.91
N GLN A 8 10.69 -3.39 14.78
CA GLN A 8 11.59 -2.48 14.09
C GLN A 8 10.79 -1.27 13.60
N GLU A 9 11.34 -0.07 13.80
CA GLU A 9 10.70 1.15 13.32
C GLU A 9 10.56 1.11 11.79
N PRO A 10 9.43 1.59 11.23
CA PRO A 10 9.29 1.65 9.79
C PRO A 10 10.32 2.58 9.17
N ARG A 11 10.89 2.16 8.04
CA ARG A 11 11.92 2.94 7.31
C ARG A 11 11.36 3.77 6.17
N ALA A 12 10.10 3.57 5.80
CA ALA A 12 9.39 4.32 4.78
C ALA A 12 7.86 4.25 4.95
N HIS A 13 7.16 5.14 4.25
CA HIS A 13 5.71 5.12 4.11
C HIS A 13 5.27 5.33 2.66
N ALA A 14 4.29 4.53 2.22
CA ALA A 14 3.69 4.64 0.91
C ALA A 14 2.15 4.64 0.98
N ARG A 15 1.52 5.51 0.20
CA ARG A 15 0.07 5.60 0.08
C ARG A 15 -0.38 5.11 -1.29
N ILE A 16 -1.29 4.13 -1.30
CA ILE A 16 -1.82 3.47 -2.49
C ILE A 16 -3.23 4.00 -2.72
N VAL A 17 -3.39 4.78 -3.78
CA VAL A 17 -4.61 5.55 -4.07
C VAL A 17 -5.37 4.92 -5.22
N TYR A 18 -6.68 4.73 -5.05
CA TYR A 18 -7.59 4.30 -6.10
C TYR A 18 -8.20 5.52 -6.81
N HIS A 19 -7.90 5.70 -8.09
CA HIS A 19 -8.43 6.81 -8.92
C HIS A 19 -9.77 6.50 -9.58
N GLY A 20 -10.23 5.25 -9.51
CA GLY A 20 -11.53 4.84 -10.05
C GLY A 20 -11.46 3.78 -11.16
N PRO A 21 -12.58 3.53 -11.84
CA PRO A 21 -12.74 2.40 -12.75
C PRO A 21 -12.12 2.63 -14.15
N VAL A 22 -11.44 3.75 -14.37
CA VAL A 22 -10.74 4.06 -15.63
C VAL A 22 -9.24 3.98 -15.39
N ALA A 23 -8.51 3.32 -16.30
CA ALA A 23 -7.08 3.17 -16.16
C ALA A 23 -6.34 4.52 -16.31
N PRO A 24 -5.26 4.75 -15.53
CA PRO A 24 -4.73 3.88 -14.49
C PRO A 24 -5.60 3.91 -13.22
N HIS A 25 -6.02 2.73 -12.75
CA HIS A 25 -6.88 2.59 -11.56
C HIS A 25 -6.19 3.00 -10.26
N TRP A 26 -4.87 2.87 -10.22
CA TRP A 26 -4.07 2.99 -9.01
C TRP A 26 -2.89 3.91 -9.21
N GLU A 27 -2.56 4.64 -8.17
CA GLU A 27 -1.31 5.36 -8.03
C GLU A 27 -0.67 5.03 -6.68
N VAL A 28 0.66 5.12 -6.62
CA VAL A 28 1.43 4.88 -5.40
C VAL A 28 2.32 6.09 -5.17
N TYR A 29 2.11 6.73 -4.03
CA TYR A 29 2.90 7.85 -3.54
C TYR A 29 3.84 7.37 -2.45
N GLY A 30 5.08 7.85 -2.46
CA GLY A 30 6.00 7.71 -1.34
C GLY A 30 5.96 9.00 -0.53
N ASP A 31 5.53 8.93 0.73
CA ASP A 31 5.35 10.13 1.55
C ASP A 31 6.63 10.47 2.32
N TRP A 32 7.36 9.46 2.81
CA TRP A 32 8.69 9.63 3.42
C TRP A 32 9.49 8.32 3.42
N GLY A 33 10.82 8.41 3.55
CA GLY A 33 11.74 7.28 3.58
C GLY A 33 12.76 7.28 2.44
N ASP A 34 13.48 6.18 2.29
CA ASP A 34 14.45 6.02 1.20
C ASP A 34 13.75 5.92 -0.17
N ARG A 35 14.17 6.77 -1.11
CA ARG A 35 13.55 6.88 -2.43
C ARG A 35 13.70 5.61 -3.26
N GLN A 36 14.86 4.95 -3.23
CA GLN A 36 15.08 3.75 -4.03
C GLN A 36 14.19 2.61 -3.53
N VAL A 37 14.06 2.45 -2.21
CA VAL A 37 13.14 1.46 -1.62
C VAL A 37 11.69 1.72 -2.04
N LEU A 38 11.25 2.99 -1.98
CA LEU A 38 9.90 3.36 -2.38
C LEU A 38 9.65 3.16 -3.89
N ASP A 39 10.63 3.49 -4.74
CA ASP A 39 10.53 3.31 -6.19
C ASP A 39 10.44 1.82 -6.57
N GLU A 40 11.25 0.97 -5.93
CA GLU A 40 11.21 -0.49 -6.12
C GLU A 40 9.89 -1.10 -5.60
N PHE A 41 9.42 -0.66 -4.43
CA PHE A 41 8.15 -1.08 -3.87
C PHE A 41 6.98 -0.67 -4.77
N ARG A 42 6.97 0.59 -5.24
CA ARG A 42 5.98 1.12 -6.18
C ARG A 42 5.91 0.29 -7.45
N ALA A 43 7.03 -0.07 -8.05
CA ALA A 43 7.07 -0.93 -9.23
C ALA A 43 6.40 -2.29 -8.98
N ARG A 44 6.68 -2.91 -7.83
CA ARG A 44 6.08 -4.20 -7.42
C ARG A 44 4.58 -4.11 -7.12
N VAL A 45 4.11 -2.98 -6.57
CA VAL A 45 2.68 -2.73 -6.33
C VAL A 45 1.95 -2.54 -7.66
N LEU A 46 2.44 -1.65 -8.52
CA LEU A 46 1.81 -1.36 -9.81
C LEU A 46 1.78 -2.60 -10.72
N ALA A 47 2.85 -3.42 -10.74
CA ALA A 47 2.85 -4.68 -11.49
C ALA A 47 1.73 -5.64 -11.05
N ARG A 48 1.31 -5.59 -9.78
CA ARG A 48 0.21 -6.42 -9.25
C ARG A 48 -1.17 -5.79 -9.47
N LEU A 49 -1.27 -4.48 -9.57
CA LEU A 49 -2.55 -3.76 -9.59
C LEU A 49 -2.94 -3.14 -10.93
N VAL A 50 -2.00 -3.02 -11.89
CA VAL A 50 -2.18 -2.25 -13.13
C VAL A 50 -3.42 -2.63 -13.96
N LEU A 51 -3.83 -3.90 -13.95
CA LEU A 51 -5.01 -4.40 -14.68
C LEU A 51 -6.21 -4.71 -13.76
N LEU A 52 -6.11 -4.44 -12.46
CA LEU A 52 -7.11 -4.87 -11.49
C LEU A 52 -7.88 -3.68 -10.94
N PRO A 53 -9.19 -3.54 -11.24
CA PRO A 53 -10.04 -2.64 -10.47
C PRO A 53 -10.21 -3.17 -9.05
N ARG A 54 -10.68 -2.30 -8.13
CA ARG A 54 -10.86 -2.63 -6.71
C ARG A 54 -11.77 -3.84 -6.47
N ASP A 55 -12.83 -3.99 -7.26
CA ASP A 55 -13.85 -5.02 -7.04
C ASP A 55 -13.49 -6.37 -7.71
N ASP A 56 -12.30 -6.48 -8.31
CA ASP A 56 -11.81 -7.73 -8.91
C ASP A 56 -11.46 -8.78 -7.83
N PRO A 57 -11.84 -10.06 -7.98
CA PRO A 57 -11.49 -11.11 -7.01
C PRO A 57 -9.98 -11.25 -6.73
N GLN A 58 -9.14 -11.02 -7.73
CA GLN A 58 -7.68 -11.10 -7.62
C GLN A 58 -7.09 -9.93 -6.83
N PHE A 59 -7.80 -8.80 -6.72
CA PHE A 59 -7.36 -7.64 -5.94
C PHE A 59 -7.06 -8.02 -4.49
N ARG A 60 -7.95 -8.79 -3.84
CA ARG A 60 -7.77 -9.20 -2.43
C ARG A 60 -6.47 -9.98 -2.21
N ARG A 61 -6.16 -10.92 -3.10
CA ARG A 61 -4.92 -11.71 -3.05
C ARG A 61 -3.68 -10.86 -3.29
N ASN A 62 -3.76 -9.91 -4.23
CA ASN A 62 -2.64 -9.02 -4.52
C ASN A 62 -2.42 -8.03 -3.39
N ARG A 63 -3.48 -7.53 -2.76
CA ARG A 63 -3.42 -6.68 -1.56
C ARG A 63 -2.71 -7.37 -0.40
N GLU A 64 -3.04 -8.63 -0.12
CA GLU A 64 -2.32 -9.42 0.90
C GLU A 64 -0.83 -9.57 0.57
N ARG A 65 -0.48 -9.84 -0.69
CA ARG A 65 0.93 -9.92 -1.13
C ARG A 65 1.65 -8.58 -0.97
N ILE A 66 0.99 -7.47 -1.28
CA ILE A 66 1.55 -6.12 -1.11
C ILE A 66 1.80 -5.81 0.37
N VAL A 67 0.86 -6.15 1.26
CA VAL A 67 1.04 -6.01 2.71
C VAL A 67 2.27 -6.81 3.17
N ARG A 68 2.41 -8.06 2.71
CA ARG A 68 3.58 -8.89 3.04
C ARG A 68 4.91 -8.33 2.52
N ASP A 69 4.91 -7.78 1.30
CA ASP A 69 6.09 -7.12 0.75
C ASP A 69 6.47 -5.90 1.61
N ALA A 70 5.49 -5.08 2.00
CA ALA A 70 5.68 -3.92 2.85
C ALA A 70 6.21 -4.28 4.25
N GLU A 71 5.62 -5.29 4.90
CA GLU A 71 6.07 -5.82 6.20
C GLU A 71 7.53 -6.26 6.16
N ARG A 72 7.94 -6.98 5.10
CA ARG A 72 9.32 -7.49 4.95
C ARG A 72 10.36 -6.38 4.79
N GLU A 73 9.95 -5.25 4.24
CA GLU A 73 10.82 -4.11 3.94
C GLU A 73 10.68 -2.98 4.95
N LEU A 74 9.90 -3.18 6.03
CA LEU A 74 9.59 -2.16 7.05
C LEU A 74 8.97 -0.89 6.43
N ILE A 75 8.13 -1.07 5.41
CA ILE A 75 7.37 0.00 4.77
C ILE A 75 5.97 -0.01 5.39
N THR A 76 5.55 1.10 5.95
CA THR A 76 4.13 1.27 6.30
C THR A 76 3.34 1.64 5.06
N ILE A 77 2.09 1.18 4.97
CA ILE A 77 1.24 1.50 3.83
C ILE A 77 -0.12 2.02 4.26
N GLU A 78 -0.64 2.96 3.48
CA GLU A 78 -2.00 3.47 3.56
C GLU A 78 -2.76 3.12 2.27
N TRP A 79 -4.05 2.77 2.40
CA TRP A 79 -4.93 2.56 1.27
C TRP A 79 -5.98 3.67 1.24
N ASP A 80 -5.87 4.56 0.26
CA ASP A 80 -6.89 5.56 -0.03
C ASP A 80 -7.78 5.03 -1.14
N LEU A 81 -9.00 4.64 -0.78
CA LEU A 81 -9.98 4.11 -1.73
C LEU A 81 -10.99 5.17 -2.20
N GLY A 82 -10.78 6.45 -1.85
CA GLY A 82 -11.66 7.56 -2.22
C GLY A 82 -13.04 7.52 -1.56
N TYR A 83 -13.17 6.90 -0.38
CA TYR A 83 -14.41 7.03 0.38
C TYR A 83 -14.56 8.49 0.83
N PRO A 84 -15.75 9.09 0.74
CA PRO A 84 -15.98 10.37 1.37
C PRO A 84 -15.65 10.22 2.86
N GLU A 85 -14.78 11.09 3.40
CA GLU A 85 -14.59 11.21 4.84
C GLU A 85 -16.00 11.38 5.45
N GLU A 86 -16.47 10.39 6.20
CA GLU A 86 -17.65 10.60 7.02
C GLU A 86 -17.29 11.78 7.95
N PRO A 87 -18.09 12.86 7.97
CA PRO A 87 -17.78 13.98 8.85
C PRO A 87 -17.69 13.41 10.26
N SER A 88 -16.53 13.60 10.90
CA SER A 88 -16.31 13.23 12.29
C SER A 88 -17.48 13.79 13.09
N SER A 89 -18.33 12.90 13.58
CA SER A 89 -19.43 13.29 14.45
C SER A 89 -18.80 13.61 15.81
N ASP A 90 -18.43 14.88 15.98
CA ASP A 90 -18.05 15.48 17.25
C ASP A 90 -19.26 16.20 17.86
#